data_AF-A0A8X6STS5-F1
#
_entry.id   AF-A0A8X6STS5-F1
#
_cell.length_a   1.000
_cell.length_b   1.000
_cell.length_c   1.000
_cell.angle_alpha   90.00
_cell.angle_beta   90.00
_cell.angle_gamma   90.00
#
_symmetry.space_group_name_H-M   'P 1'
#
loop_
_entity.id
_entity.type
_entity.pdbx_description
1 polymer ?
#
loop_
_entity_poly.entity_id
_entity_poly.type
_entity_poly.pdbx_seq_one_letter_code
_entity_poly.pdbx_strand_id
1 'polypeptide(L)'
;MNGCFGVKRTDKPFSSIPIDLTLETTINAEAARCLSGIAHFTNSLAARQRWTKTHSIRAIIISHVLEVCGLKQLQDVSAGLQPNRIKIYSKKLSDFNEIFENNINPFDESLDKDSLYNIATAKPVPENVANFLLNIEKNGEDLRKQFITECAED
;
A
#
# COMPACT_ATOMS: atom_id res chain seq x y z
N MET A 1 12.31 -34.57 17.06
CA MET A 1 13.04 -34.31 15.81
C MET A 1 12.05 -33.72 14.81
N ASN A 2 11.94 -32.40 14.73
CA ASN A 2 11.13 -31.75 13.70
C ASN A 2 12.09 -31.22 12.65
N GLY A 3 12.21 -31.94 11.53
CA GLY A 3 13.06 -31.56 10.41
C GLY A 3 12.43 -30.38 9.67
N CYS A 4 13.16 -29.27 9.56
CA CYS A 4 12.81 -28.20 8.64
C CYS A 4 13.40 -28.53 7.26
N PHE A 5 12.54 -28.77 6.27
CA PHE A 5 12.94 -28.89 4.87
C PHE A 5 13.16 -27.50 4.27
N GLY A 6 14.40 -27.19 3.88
CA GLY A 6 14.73 -26.01 3.10
C GLY A 6 14.71 -26.32 1.61
N VAL A 7 13.79 -25.71 0.85
CA VAL A 7 13.76 -25.82 -0.61
C VAL A 7 14.55 -24.66 -1.22
N LYS A 8 15.60 -24.98 -1.98
CA LYS A 8 16.39 -24.02 -2.77
C LYS A 8 15.53 -23.49 -3.92
N ARG A 9 15.26 -22.18 -3.96
CA ARG A 9 14.46 -21.53 -5.01
C ARG A 9 15.25 -20.63 -5.97
N THR A 10 16.55 -20.45 -5.76
CA THR A 10 17.40 -19.64 -6.65
C THR A 10 18.81 -20.23 -6.78
N ASP A 11 19.38 -20.15 -7.98
CA ASP A 11 20.74 -20.60 -8.27
C ASP A 11 21.80 -19.50 -8.09
N LYS A 12 21.42 -18.33 -7.55
CA LYS A 12 22.36 -17.23 -7.32
C LYS A 12 23.36 -17.56 -6.20
N PRO A 13 24.67 -17.46 -6.44
CA PRO A 13 25.67 -17.55 -5.37
C PRO A 13 25.44 -16.43 -4.34
N PHE A 14 25.65 -16.72 -3.06
CA PHE A 14 25.46 -15.84 -1.89
C PHE A 14 24.03 -15.57 -1.41
N SER A 15 23.02 -16.25 -1.96
CA SER A 15 21.62 -16.18 -1.48
C SER A 15 21.30 -17.09 -0.28
N SER A 16 22.33 -17.72 0.31
CA SER A 16 22.19 -18.84 1.27
C SER A 16 22.68 -18.50 2.67
N ILE A 17 22.34 -17.32 3.20
CA ILE A 17 22.69 -16.95 4.58
C ILE A 17 21.50 -17.32 5.49
N PRO A 18 21.68 -18.15 6.54
CA PRO A 18 20.57 -18.60 7.41
C PRO A 18 19.75 -17.47 8.06
N ILE A 19 20.36 -16.29 8.19
CA ILE A 19 19.71 -15.07 8.70
C ILE A 19 18.71 -14.46 7.72
N ASP A 20 18.83 -14.75 6.42
CA ASP A 20 17.92 -14.24 5.38
C ASP A 20 16.64 -15.10 5.25
N LEU A 21 16.64 -16.32 5.76
CA LEU A 21 15.47 -17.21 5.74
C LEU A 21 14.37 -16.83 6.74
N THR A 22 14.67 -15.98 7.72
CA THR A 22 13.74 -15.62 8.81
C THR A 22 13.27 -14.18 8.79
N LEU A 23 13.73 -13.40 7.81
CA LEU A 23 13.38 -11.99 7.67
C LEU A 23 12.65 -11.83 6.34
N GLU A 24 11.60 -11.01 6.35
CA GLU A 24 10.95 -10.51 5.15
C GLU A 24 12.01 -10.19 4.10
N THR A 25 12.14 -11.06 3.09
CA THR A 25 13.00 -10.82 1.95
C THR A 25 12.29 -9.77 1.13
N THR A 26 12.46 -8.53 1.53
CA THR A 26 12.08 -7.40 0.71
C THR A 26 12.91 -7.49 -0.53
N ILE A 27 12.19 -7.63 -1.62
CA ILE A 27 12.65 -7.53 -2.99
C ILE A 27 13.62 -6.34 -3.03
N ASN A 28 14.92 -6.62 -3.08
CA ASN A 28 15.89 -5.60 -3.44
C ASN A 28 15.40 -5.01 -4.76
N ALA A 29 15.35 -3.68 -4.92
CA ALA A 29 14.93 -3.06 -6.17
C ALA A 29 15.75 -3.59 -7.38
N GLU A 30 16.98 -4.06 -7.15
CA GLU A 30 17.83 -4.75 -8.14
C GLU A 30 17.58 -6.26 -8.29
N ALA A 31 16.90 -6.92 -7.34
CA ALA A 31 16.42 -8.30 -7.49
C ALA A 31 15.05 -8.39 -8.20
N ALA A 32 14.40 -7.25 -8.42
CA ALA A 32 12.99 -7.11 -8.81
C ALA A 32 12.65 -7.40 -10.29
N ARG A 33 13.43 -8.24 -11.00
CA ARG A 33 13.01 -8.75 -12.32
C ARG A 33 12.48 -10.18 -12.33
N CYS A 34 12.61 -10.93 -11.24
CA CYS A 34 12.19 -12.35 -11.24
C CYS A 34 11.17 -12.76 -10.18
N LEU A 35 10.87 -11.96 -9.15
CA LEU A 35 9.80 -12.26 -8.20
C LEU A 35 9.11 -10.97 -7.74
N SER A 36 7.86 -10.79 -8.15
CA SER A 36 6.95 -9.81 -7.56
C SER A 36 6.07 -10.51 -6.51
N GLY A 37 6.07 -10.03 -5.27
CA GLY A 37 5.18 -10.49 -4.19
C GLY A 37 5.77 -10.49 -2.78
N ILE A 38 4.91 -10.36 -1.76
CA ILE A 38 5.25 -10.60 -0.35
C ILE A 38 5.23 -12.11 -0.11
N ALA A 39 6.38 -12.71 0.20
CA ALA A 39 6.50 -14.16 0.35
C ALA A 39 6.18 -14.66 1.77
N HIS A 40 6.36 -13.82 2.80
CA HIS A 40 6.12 -14.18 4.21
C HIS A 40 5.71 -12.95 5.03
N PHE A 41 4.84 -13.17 6.02
CA PHE A 41 4.47 -12.19 7.05
C PHE A 41 4.99 -12.65 8.41
N THR A 42 5.56 -11.73 9.20
CA THR A 42 5.99 -12.01 10.58
C THR A 42 5.21 -11.17 11.59
N ASN A 43 4.66 -11.82 12.61
CA ASN A 43 4.01 -11.13 13.73
C ASN A 43 5.01 -10.67 14.80
N SER A 44 6.32 -10.92 14.62
CA SER A 44 7.35 -10.48 15.56
C SER A 44 7.64 -8.99 15.41
N LEU A 45 7.31 -8.20 16.44
CA LEU A 45 7.64 -6.77 16.49
C LEU A 45 9.15 -6.52 16.36
N ALA A 46 9.98 -7.34 17.02
CA ALA A 46 11.43 -7.22 16.96
C ALA A 46 11.98 -7.47 15.54
N ALA A 47 11.38 -8.42 14.80
CA ALA A 47 11.74 -8.68 13.41
C ALA A 47 11.39 -7.49 12.51
N ARG A 48 10.17 -6.94 12.64
CA ARG A 48 9.73 -5.74 11.90
C ARG A 48 10.62 -4.54 12.16
N GLN A 49 10.92 -4.25 13.43
CA GLN A 49 11.81 -3.13 13.80
C GLN A 49 13.21 -3.27 13.22
N ARG A 50 13.78 -4.48 13.28
CA ARG A 50 15.10 -4.77 12.71
C ARG A 50 15.09 -4.58 11.20
N TRP A 51 14.06 -5.09 10.54
CA TRP A 51 13.88 -4.93 9.11
C TRP A 51 13.80 -3.45 8.71
N THR A 52 12.91 -2.67 9.33
CA THR A 52 12.77 -1.23 9.08
C THR A 52 14.08 -0.48 9.25
N LYS A 53 14.88 -0.82 10.27
CA LYS A 53 16.17 -0.16 10.54
C LYS A 53 17.27 -0.55 9.55
N THR A 54 17.28 -1.79 9.06
CA THR A 54 18.46 -2.33 8.35
C THR A 54 18.24 -2.51 6.85
N HIS A 55 16.99 -2.55 6.39
CA HIS A 55 16.70 -2.89 4.99
C HIS A 55 17.27 -1.87 4.00
N SER A 56 17.13 -0.56 4.26
CA SER A 56 17.69 0.49 3.39
C SER A 56 19.21 0.41 3.28
N ILE A 57 19.90 0.22 4.41
CA ILE A 57 21.36 0.08 4.46
C ILE A 57 21.82 -1.16 3.68
N ARG A 58 21.12 -2.29 3.86
CA ARG A 58 21.41 -3.52 3.11
C ARG A 58 21.24 -3.31 1.61
N ALA A 59 20.17 -2.64 1.19
CA ALA A 59 19.95 -2.32 -0.22
C ALA A 59 21.11 -1.48 -0.79
N ILE A 60 21.55 -0.44 -0.07
CA ILE A 60 22.68 0.40 -0.48
C ILE A 60 23.97 -0.40 -0.63
N ILE A 61 24.31 -1.25 0.36
CA ILE A 61 25.53 -2.07 0.31
C ILE A 61 25.48 -3.01 -0.89
N ILE A 62 24.35 -3.68 -1.11
CA ILE A 62 24.17 -4.60 -2.25
C ILE A 62 24.34 -3.84 -3.57
N SER A 63 23.69 -2.69 -3.73
CA SER A 63 23.82 -1.88 -4.95
C SER A 63 25.24 -1.38 -5.19
N HIS A 64 25.94 -0.99 -4.13
CA HIS A 64 27.34 -0.58 -4.24
C HIS A 64 28.24 -1.75 -4.66
N VAL A 65 28.07 -2.93 -4.05
CA VAL A 65 28.84 -4.13 -4.42
C VAL A 65 28.56 -4.56 -5.86
N LEU A 66 27.29 -4.53 -6.29
CA LEU A 66 26.93 -4.84 -7.68
C LEU A 66 27.57 -3.86 -8.66
N GLU A 67 27.65 -2.58 -8.31
CA GLU A 67 28.29 -1.55 -9.11
C GLU A 67 29.80 -1.76 -9.24
N VAL A 68 30.50 -1.95 -8.11
CA VAL A 68 31.95 -2.20 -8.08
C VAL A 68 32.33 -3.50 -8.80
N CYS A 69 31.48 -4.52 -8.72
CA CYS A 69 31.68 -5.78 -9.44
C CYS A 69 31.28 -5.72 -10.92
N GLY A 70 30.79 -4.59 -11.43
CA GLY A 70 30.31 -4.46 -12.81
C GLY A 70 29.07 -5.31 -13.13
N LEU A 71 28.34 -5.74 -12.11
CA LEU A 71 27.13 -6.57 -12.22
C LEU A 71 25.84 -5.75 -12.21
N LYS A 72 25.95 -4.44 -11.95
CA LYS A 72 24.83 -3.50 -11.99
C LYS A 72 24.40 -3.27 -13.43
N GLN A 73 23.23 -3.79 -13.79
CA GLN A 73 22.62 -3.50 -15.07
C GLN A 73 22.08 -2.07 -15.05
N LEU A 74 22.42 -1.28 -16.08
CA LEU A 74 21.74 -0.02 -16.31
C LEU A 74 20.25 -0.28 -16.50
N GLN A 75 19.43 0.51 -15.84
CA GLN A 75 17.98 0.40 -15.99
C GLN A 75 17.61 0.65 -17.46
N ASP A 76 16.96 -0.31 -18.09
CA ASP A 76 16.45 -0.14 -19.43
C ASP A 76 15.24 0.80 -19.40
N VAL A 77 15.49 2.07 -19.75
CA VAL A 77 14.47 3.11 -19.83
C VAL A 77 13.65 3.04 -21.12
N SER A 78 14.09 2.26 -22.12
CA SER A 78 13.43 2.18 -23.43
C SER A 78 12.01 1.63 -23.33
N ALA A 79 11.76 0.73 -22.37
CA ALA A 79 10.43 0.21 -22.05
C ALA A 79 9.46 1.32 -21.62
N GLY A 80 9.94 2.37 -20.95
CA GLY A 80 9.14 3.52 -20.53
C GLY A 80 8.88 4.53 -21.66
N LEU A 81 9.72 4.54 -22.70
CA LEU A 81 9.64 5.44 -23.86
C LEU A 81 8.69 4.94 -24.96
N GLN A 82 8.05 3.78 -24.78
CA GLN A 82 7.07 3.28 -25.74
C GLN A 82 5.87 4.23 -25.83
N PRO A 83 5.35 4.56 -27.04
CA PRO A 83 4.25 5.51 -27.20
C PRO A 83 3.01 5.20 -26.36
N ASN A 84 2.66 3.91 -26.23
CA ASN A 84 1.55 3.46 -25.40
C ASN A 84 1.79 3.74 -23.91
N ARG A 85 3.03 3.53 -23.42
CA ARG A 85 3.40 3.80 -22.03
C ARG A 85 3.39 5.28 -21.73
N ILE A 86 3.94 6.10 -22.62
CA ILE A 86 3.90 7.57 -22.52
C ILE A 86 2.45 8.03 -22.42
N LYS A 87 1.56 7.56 -23.31
CA LYS A 87 0.13 7.92 -23.26
C LYS A 87 -0.51 7.57 -21.91
N ILE A 88 -0.23 6.38 -21.36
CA ILE A 88 -0.73 5.96 -20.05
C ILE A 88 -0.19 6.87 -18.95
N TYR A 89 1.11 7.18 -18.95
CA TYR A 89 1.71 8.04 -17.93
C TYR A 89 1.20 9.47 -17.99
N SER A 90 1.07 10.03 -19.20
CA SER A 90 0.48 11.36 -19.41
C SER A 90 -0.97 11.41 -18.91
N LYS A 91 -1.77 10.38 -19.19
CA LYS A 91 -3.13 10.29 -18.64
C LYS A 91 -3.12 10.26 -17.12
N LYS A 92 -2.31 9.38 -16.51
CA LYS A 92 -2.22 9.29 -15.03
C LYS A 92 -1.78 10.60 -14.40
N LEU A 93 -0.86 11.32 -15.02
CA LEU A 93 -0.41 12.63 -14.55
C LEU A 93 -1.54 13.66 -14.65
N SER A 94 -2.30 13.64 -15.74
CA SER A 94 -3.49 14.48 -15.88
C SER A 94 -4.52 14.16 -14.81
N ASP A 95 -4.84 12.88 -14.60
CA ASP A 95 -5.79 12.43 -13.56
C ASP A 95 -5.31 12.85 -12.16
N PHE A 96 -4.00 12.76 -11.90
CA PHE A 96 -3.40 13.21 -10.64
C PHE A 96 -3.54 14.73 -10.44
N ASN A 97 -3.20 15.53 -11.45
CA ASN A 97 -3.35 16.99 -11.37
C ASN A 97 -4.83 17.38 -11.18
N GLU A 98 -5.74 16.71 -11.88
CA GLU A 98 -7.18 16.94 -11.74
C GLU A 98 -7.65 16.67 -10.30
N ILE A 99 -7.12 15.65 -9.62
CA ILE A 99 -7.41 15.37 -8.21
C ILE A 99 -6.94 16.53 -7.31
N PHE A 100 -5.76 17.10 -7.57
CA PHE A 100 -5.25 18.23 -6.79
C PHE A 100 -6.01 19.53 -7.05
N GLU A 101 -6.38 19.80 -8.30
CA GLU A 101 -7.11 21.03 -8.67
C GLU A 101 -8.56 20.99 -8.17
N ASN A 102 -9.18 19.82 -8.17
CA ASN A 102 -10.59 19.68 -7.80
C ASN A 102 -10.84 19.39 -6.31
N ASN A 103 -9.81 19.08 -5.53
CA ASN A 103 -9.93 18.84 -4.10
C ASN A 103 -9.29 19.99 -3.33
N ILE A 104 -9.98 20.45 -2.29
CA ILE A 104 -9.53 21.53 -1.44
C ILE A 104 -9.07 21.00 -0.08
N ASN A 105 -8.55 21.86 0.79
CA ASN A 105 -8.27 21.48 2.16
C ASN A 105 -9.60 21.31 2.92
N PRO A 106 -9.92 20.11 3.46
CA PRO A 106 -11.19 19.88 4.19
C PRO A 106 -11.27 20.61 5.54
N PHE A 107 -10.18 21.25 5.97
CA PHE A 107 -10.10 22.01 7.22
C PHE A 107 -9.88 23.51 6.98
N ASP A 108 -10.15 24.00 5.77
CA ASP A 108 -10.05 25.42 5.46
C ASP A 108 -11.11 26.22 6.24
N GLU A 109 -10.72 27.35 6.81
CA GLU A 109 -11.62 28.21 7.60
C GLU A 109 -12.73 28.87 6.76
N SER A 110 -12.53 28.95 5.44
CA SER A 110 -13.52 29.48 4.49
C SER A 110 -14.66 28.51 4.17
N LEU A 111 -14.58 27.26 4.63
CA LEU A 111 -15.64 26.27 4.41
C LEU A 111 -16.87 26.56 5.26
N ASP A 112 -18.03 26.23 4.69
CA ASP A 112 -19.29 26.24 5.42
C ASP A 112 -19.24 25.23 6.57
N LYS A 113 -19.57 25.66 7.78
CA LYS A 113 -19.48 24.81 8.97
C LYS A 113 -20.70 23.91 9.17
N ASP A 114 -21.80 24.21 8.49
CA ASP A 114 -23.06 23.47 8.62
C ASP A 114 -23.13 22.27 7.67
N SER A 115 -22.25 22.21 6.67
CA SER A 115 -22.18 21.13 5.69
C SER A 115 -21.23 19.99 6.12
N LEU A 116 -21.61 18.74 5.81
CA LEU A 116 -20.74 17.58 6.03
C LEU A 116 -19.80 17.38 4.84
N TYR A 117 -18.49 17.34 5.07
CA TYR A 117 -17.48 17.19 4.01
C TYR A 117 -16.79 15.83 4.03
N ASN A 118 -16.39 15.36 2.84
CA ASN A 118 -15.52 14.20 2.70
C ASN A 118 -14.06 14.59 2.99
N ILE A 119 -13.39 13.92 3.94
CA ILE A 119 -12.01 14.22 4.33
C ILE A 119 -11.00 14.03 3.18
N ALA A 120 -11.25 13.10 2.26
CA ALA A 120 -10.32 12.80 1.17
C ALA A 120 -10.40 13.80 0.00
N THR A 121 -11.58 14.40 -0.23
CA THR A 121 -11.82 15.28 -1.39
C THR A 121 -12.19 16.71 -1.02
N ALA A 122 -12.52 16.94 0.26
CA ALA A 122 -13.05 18.20 0.79
C ALA A 122 -14.26 18.73 0.03
N LYS A 123 -15.05 17.83 -0.56
CA LYS A 123 -16.31 18.16 -1.21
C LYS A 123 -17.48 17.92 -0.25
N PRO A 124 -18.53 18.76 -0.30
CA PRO A 124 -19.71 18.56 0.51
C PRO A 124 -20.39 17.24 0.08
N VAL A 125 -20.81 16.48 1.07
CA VAL A 125 -21.52 15.23 0.89
C VAL A 125 -22.96 15.54 0.45
N PRO A 126 -23.55 14.77 -0.49
CA PRO A 126 -24.95 14.94 -0.85
C PRO A 126 -25.88 14.89 0.36
N GLU A 127 -26.93 15.72 0.36
CA GLU A 127 -27.81 15.91 1.52
C GLU A 127 -28.41 14.59 2.05
N ASN A 128 -28.81 13.67 1.16
CA ASN A 128 -29.32 12.36 1.55
C ASN A 128 -28.29 11.53 2.33
N VAL A 129 -27.02 11.58 1.93
CA VAL A 129 -25.92 10.88 2.59
C VAL A 129 -25.55 11.58 3.90
N ALA A 130 -25.55 12.92 3.92
CA ALA A 130 -25.33 13.68 5.14
C ALA A 130 -26.40 13.37 6.19
N ASN A 131 -27.68 13.43 5.81
CA ASN A 131 -28.80 13.10 6.68
C ASN A 131 -28.73 11.65 7.17
N PHE A 132 -28.34 10.71 6.32
CA PHE A 132 -28.15 9.32 6.73
C PHE A 132 -27.02 9.17 7.76
N LEU A 133 -25.83 9.73 7.49
CA LEU A 133 -24.66 9.61 8.36
C LEU A 133 -24.87 10.30 9.71
N LEU A 134 -25.49 11.49 9.72
CA LEU A 134 -25.76 12.26 10.94
C LEU A 134 -26.80 11.57 11.84
N ASN A 135 -27.71 10.77 11.27
CA ASN A 135 -28.76 10.08 12.02
C ASN A 135 -28.50 8.58 12.16
N ILE A 136 -27.29 8.09 11.87
CA ILE A 136 -27.03 6.65 11.75
C ILE A 136 -27.30 5.86 13.03
N GLU A 137 -27.00 6.45 14.19
CA GLU A 137 -27.27 5.81 15.50
C GLU A 137 -28.76 5.69 15.77
N LYS A 138 -29.52 6.75 15.51
CA LYS A 138 -30.97 6.76 15.67
C LYS A 138 -31.63 5.77 14.71
N ASN A 139 -31.24 5.81 13.43
CA ASN A 139 -31.73 4.89 12.41
C ASN A 139 -31.42 3.43 12.80
N GLY A 140 -30.21 3.17 13.32
CA GLY A 140 -29.83 1.84 13.80
C GLY A 140 -30.64 1.39 15.02
N GLU A 141 -30.92 2.28 15.96
CA GLU A 141 -31.77 2.00 17.12
C GLU A 141 -33.21 1.68 16.73
N ASP A 142 -33.79 2.46 15.80
CA ASP A 142 -35.15 2.27 15.32
C ASP A 142 -35.27 0.94 14.55
N LEU A 143 -34.31 0.62 13.68
CA LEU A 143 -34.24 -0.67 13.00
C LEU A 143 -34.05 -1.84 13.97
N ARG A 144 -33.25 -1.66 15.04
CA ARG A 144 -33.08 -2.70 16.07
C ARG A 144 -34.39 -2.95 16.81
N LYS A 145 -35.10 -1.90 17.21
CA LYS A 145 -36.40 -2.03 17.88
C LYS A 145 -37.43 -2.70 16.98
N GLN A 146 -37.49 -2.29 15.71
CA GLN A 146 -38.37 -2.90 14.72
C GLN A 146 -38.11 -4.40 14.60
N PHE A 147 -36.85 -4.80 14.45
CA PHE A 147 -36.46 -6.21 14.38
C PHE A 147 -36.86 -7.00 15.64
N ILE A 148 -36.64 -6.44 16.84
CA ILE A 148 -37.02 -7.10 18.09
C ILE A 148 -38.55 -7.29 18.18
N THR A 149 -39.33 -6.28 17.78
CA THR A 149 -40.81 -6.36 17.80
C THR A 149 -41.31 -7.39 16.79
N GLU A 150 -40.82 -7.35 15.56
CA GLU A 150 -41.20 -8.30 14.50
C GLU A 150 -40.88 -9.75 14.90
N CYS A 151 -39.71 -10.00 15.51
CA CYS A 151 -39.35 -11.34 15.98
C CYS A 151 -40.08 -11.78 17.27
N ALA A 152 -40.75 -10.87 17.98
CA ALA A 152 -41.52 -11.20 19.19
C ALA A 152 -42.99 -11.53 18.89
N GLU A 153 -43.47 -11.21 17.68
CA GLU A 153 -44.83 -11.50 17.20
C GLU A 153 -44.93 -12.84 16.43
N ASP A 154 -43.79 -13.46 16.08
CA ASP A 154 -43.65 -14.84 15.55
C ASP A 154 -43.55 -15.89 16.67
#